data_AF-A0A972RCE7-F1
#
_entry.id   AF-A0A972RCE7-F1
#
_cell.length_a   1.000
_cell.length_b   1.000
_cell.length_c   1.000
_cell.angle_alpha   90.00
_cell.angle_beta   90.00
_cell.angle_gamma   90.00
#
_symmetry.space_group_name_H-M   'P 1'
#
loop_
_entity.id
_entity.type
_entity.pdbx_description
1 polymer ?
#
loop_
_entity_poly.entity_id
_entity_poly.type
_entity_poly.pdbx_seq_one_letter_code
_entity_poly.pdbx_strand_id
1 'polypeptide(L)'
;MKRLQRKISTKQWALMALSAILLLALFAYTTQQPQHVMPDEPAVAELTPSSLRLDEPAAFEQQIKPVLERRCVVCHGCYDAPCQLKLSSIAGLQRGASKERIYEPKRITAMQPTRLFIDAKNSAQWRSLGFSAVLNEGQKNPQSNLENSVLYHLLRLKKQHPQPGMRKLPKSFSLELNRKQSCPTLKTVGAFAQKHPLWGMPYAMPNLSEPEYQTLVSWLAQGSPTPPPPSPSSVVVPQLEEWERFLNQPSKKQRLVSRYLYEHLFHAHIHFAESATREFYRLVRSTTPPGTAIDEMATTLPYGDPGAAPFYYRLLKYEPSIVAKSHIVYEFSAARMQRYRELFLTPDYTVEQLPSYAPEIASNPFKVFAAIPALSRYRFLLDEAHFFIEGFIKGPVCRGQIALDVIEDQFWVMFFDPNQPIITNSAQFIGEMADALKVPADGGSNLELIRIWTDYWKGQRRYMERKQAWFKTIGTHDLGHAMNFIWDGDGTNPNAALTVFRHFDSGSVAYGLVGKNPDTAWVIDYPLFERIHYLLVAGFNVFGNISHRLSTRVYMDFLRMEGEDYFLAFLPANRRKAIRDTWYVGQRDTIDELFSAPQEWL
;
A
#
# COMPACT_ATOMS: atom_id res chain seq x y z
N MET A 1 -25.74 -26.84 -76.16
CA MET A 1 -24.84 -27.04 -75.00
C MET A 1 -25.67 -27.21 -73.74
N LYS A 2 -25.30 -28.18 -72.90
CA LYS A 2 -26.13 -28.88 -71.91
C LYS A 2 -26.58 -28.02 -70.73
N ARG A 3 -27.88 -28.10 -70.39
CA ARG A 3 -28.48 -27.65 -69.12
C ARG A 3 -27.89 -28.46 -67.96
N LEU A 4 -27.19 -27.80 -67.04
CA LEU A 4 -26.81 -28.37 -65.74
C LEU A 4 -27.97 -28.18 -64.75
N GLN A 5 -28.90 -29.14 -64.69
CA GLN A 5 -29.78 -29.28 -63.53
C GLN A 5 -29.00 -30.01 -62.43
N ARG A 6 -28.43 -29.26 -61.49
CA ARG A 6 -27.88 -29.82 -60.25
C ARG A 6 -29.05 -30.30 -59.39
N LYS A 7 -29.28 -31.61 -59.34
CA LYS A 7 -30.21 -32.25 -58.40
C LYS A 7 -29.72 -31.99 -56.98
N ILE A 8 -30.41 -31.10 -56.27
CA ILE A 8 -30.25 -30.88 -54.83
C ILE A 8 -30.66 -32.18 -54.14
N SER A 9 -29.76 -32.76 -53.35
CA SER A 9 -29.98 -34.01 -52.63
C SER A 9 -31.06 -33.83 -51.56
N THR A 10 -31.84 -34.87 -51.27
CA THR A 10 -32.84 -34.90 -50.19
C THR A 10 -32.26 -34.47 -48.84
N LYS A 11 -30.97 -34.69 -48.58
CA LYS A 11 -30.28 -34.18 -47.38
C LYS A 11 -30.12 -32.65 -47.36
N GLN A 12 -29.93 -32.02 -48.53
CA GLN A 12 -29.83 -30.56 -48.64
C GLN A 12 -31.19 -29.89 -48.47
N TRP A 13 -32.27 -30.52 -48.93
CA TRP A 13 -33.64 -30.09 -48.63
C TRP A 13 -33.97 -30.20 -47.14
N ALA A 14 -33.55 -31.29 -46.48
CA ALA A 14 -33.72 -31.44 -45.03
C ALA A 14 -32.94 -30.37 -44.25
N LEU A 15 -31.70 -30.04 -44.65
CA LEU A 15 -30.91 -29.00 -44.00
C LEU A 15 -31.51 -27.60 -44.19
N MET A 16 -31.99 -27.28 -45.40
CA MET A 16 -32.65 -26.00 -45.66
C MET A 16 -33.97 -25.86 -44.90
N ALA A 17 -34.75 -26.94 -44.81
CA ALA A 17 -35.97 -26.97 -44.01
C ALA A 17 -35.67 -26.79 -42.52
N LEU A 18 -34.64 -27.45 -41.98
CA LEU A 18 -34.25 -27.29 -40.57
C LEU A 18 -33.77 -25.87 -40.28
N SER A 19 -33.02 -25.26 -41.22
CA SER A 19 -32.52 -23.89 -41.11
C SER A 19 -33.67 -22.88 -41.15
N ALA A 20 -34.66 -23.10 -42.01
CA ALA A 20 -35.86 -22.26 -42.10
C ALA A 20 -36.72 -22.37 -40.83
N ILE A 21 -36.87 -23.57 -40.26
CA ILE A 21 -37.58 -23.78 -39.00
C ILE A 21 -36.84 -23.09 -37.84
N LEU A 22 -35.51 -23.16 -37.79
CA LEU A 22 -34.72 -22.47 -36.76
C LEU A 22 -34.83 -20.95 -36.87
N LEU A 23 -34.81 -20.41 -38.10
CA LEU A 23 -35.00 -18.98 -38.36
C LEU A 23 -36.42 -18.51 -38.01
N LEU A 24 -37.45 -19.31 -38.30
CA LEU A 24 -38.83 -19.02 -37.90
C LEU A 24 -39.02 -19.10 -36.38
N ALA A 25 -38.35 -20.04 -35.70
CA ALA A 25 -38.37 -20.12 -34.24
C ALA A 25 -37.65 -18.93 -33.58
N LEU A 26 -36.53 -18.47 -34.15
CA LEU A 26 -35.83 -17.25 -33.74
C LEU A 26 -36.68 -16.00 -33.97
N PHE A 27 -37.38 -15.91 -35.11
CA PHE A 27 -38.26 -14.79 -35.42
C PHE A 27 -39.48 -14.75 -34.49
N ALA A 28 -40.10 -15.91 -34.23
CA ALA A 28 -41.20 -16.05 -33.26
C ALA A 28 -40.76 -15.68 -31.83
N TYR A 29 -39.54 -16.06 -31.43
CA TYR A 29 -38.97 -15.70 -30.12
C TYR A 29 -38.68 -14.20 -30.00
N THR A 30 -38.28 -13.53 -31.09
CA THR A 30 -38.11 -12.06 -31.09
C THR A 30 -39.43 -11.29 -31.11
N THR A 31 -40.52 -11.88 -31.64
CA THR A 31 -41.85 -11.23 -31.70
C THR A 31 -42.73 -11.51 -30.47
N GLN A 32 -42.34 -12.44 -29.60
CA GLN A 32 -43.03 -12.78 -28.35
C GLN A 32 -42.25 -12.38 -27.10
N GLN A 33 -41.60 -11.20 -27.11
CA GLN A 33 -41.39 -10.51 -25.85
C GLN A 33 -42.71 -9.83 -25.44
N PRO A 34 -43.41 -10.31 -24.40
CA PRO A 34 -44.50 -9.53 -23.84
C PRO A 34 -43.95 -8.16 -23.42
N GLN A 35 -44.62 -7.09 -23.84
CA GLN A 35 -44.53 -5.80 -23.15
C GLN A 35 -45.07 -6.03 -21.73
N HIS A 36 -44.18 -6.42 -20.81
CA HIS A 36 -44.50 -6.41 -19.40
C HIS A 36 -44.61 -4.97 -18.95
N VAL A 37 -45.84 -4.46 -18.98
CA VAL A 37 -46.27 -3.35 -18.12
C VAL A 37 -46.13 -3.86 -16.69
N MET A 38 -45.25 -3.22 -15.93
CA MET A 38 -45.07 -3.49 -14.51
C MET A 38 -46.39 -3.21 -13.78
N PRO A 39 -46.84 -4.06 -12.83
CA PRO A 39 -47.73 -3.60 -11.78
C PRO A 39 -46.95 -2.62 -10.88
N ASP A 40 -47.57 -1.48 -10.56
CA ASP A 40 -47.03 -0.43 -9.70
C ASP A 40 -46.44 -1.00 -8.39
N GLU A 41 -45.10 -1.03 -8.30
CA GLU A 41 -44.42 -1.08 -7.00
C GLU A 41 -44.67 0.25 -6.28
N PRO A 42 -44.87 0.26 -4.95
CA PRO A 42 -45.10 1.49 -4.23
C PRO A 42 -43.92 2.44 -4.46
N ALA A 43 -44.19 3.54 -5.16
CA ALA A 43 -43.22 4.57 -5.48
C ALA A 43 -42.58 5.07 -4.18
N VAL A 44 -41.32 4.67 -3.93
CA VAL A 44 -40.46 5.44 -3.03
C VAL A 44 -40.42 6.83 -3.66
N ALA A 45 -41.00 7.83 -2.98
CA ALA A 45 -41.08 9.19 -3.48
C ALA A 45 -39.71 9.60 -4.03
N GLU A 46 -39.60 9.67 -5.36
CA GLU A 46 -38.36 10.06 -6.01
C GLU A 46 -38.09 11.50 -5.61
N LEU A 47 -36.89 11.77 -5.08
CA LEU A 47 -36.41 13.13 -4.97
C LEU A 47 -36.28 13.66 -6.40
N THR A 48 -37.32 14.34 -6.88
CA THR A 48 -37.26 15.16 -8.08
C THR A 48 -36.27 16.29 -7.81
N PRO A 49 -35.54 16.81 -8.81
CA PRO A 49 -34.66 17.97 -8.61
C PRO A 49 -35.37 19.15 -7.93
N SER A 50 -36.70 19.27 -8.12
CA SER A 50 -37.57 20.24 -7.47
C SER A 50 -37.78 20.06 -5.97
N SER A 51 -37.54 18.88 -5.39
CA SER A 51 -37.63 18.64 -3.94
C SER A 51 -36.29 18.70 -3.22
N LEU A 52 -35.19 18.85 -3.96
CA LEU A 52 -33.85 19.05 -3.40
C LEU A 52 -33.64 20.53 -3.06
N ARG A 53 -33.12 20.82 -1.87
CA ARG A 53 -32.61 22.16 -1.56
C ARG A 53 -31.32 22.39 -2.35
N LEU A 54 -31.42 23.14 -3.43
CA LEU A 54 -30.29 23.50 -4.30
C LEU A 54 -29.85 24.96 -4.13
N ASP A 55 -30.55 25.72 -3.29
CA ASP A 55 -30.38 27.17 -3.13
C ASP A 55 -29.03 27.56 -2.49
N GLU A 56 -28.41 26.63 -1.75
CA GLU A 56 -27.07 26.80 -1.18
C GLU A 56 -26.11 25.71 -1.69
N PRO A 57 -24.88 26.08 -2.13
CA PRO A 57 -23.86 25.10 -2.47
C PRO A 57 -23.52 24.23 -1.27
N ALA A 58 -23.62 22.91 -1.43
CA ALA A 58 -23.27 21.98 -0.36
C ALA A 58 -21.77 22.11 -0.01
N ALA A 59 -21.48 22.40 1.26
CA ALA A 59 -20.11 22.63 1.70
C ALA A 59 -19.36 21.29 1.82
N PHE A 60 -18.41 21.03 0.92
CA PHE A 60 -17.78 19.71 0.83
C PHE A 60 -17.14 19.26 2.14
N GLU A 61 -16.33 20.10 2.78
CA GLU A 61 -15.60 19.75 4.00
C GLU A 61 -16.52 19.53 5.21
N GLN A 62 -17.57 20.34 5.36
CA GLN A 62 -18.45 20.32 6.53
C GLN A 62 -19.63 19.34 6.41
N GLN A 63 -20.12 19.10 5.19
CA GLN A 63 -21.34 18.32 4.95
C GLN A 63 -21.08 17.01 4.20
N ILE A 64 -20.29 17.04 3.11
CA ILE A 64 -20.13 15.88 2.22
C ILE A 64 -19.08 14.91 2.72
N LYS A 65 -17.89 15.41 3.02
CA LYS A 65 -16.74 14.64 3.48
C LYS A 65 -17.06 13.82 4.74
N PRO A 66 -17.77 14.33 5.77
CA PRO A 66 -18.13 13.50 6.93
C PRO A 66 -19.02 12.31 6.58
N VAL A 67 -19.93 12.45 5.61
CA VAL A 67 -20.78 11.34 5.15
C VAL A 67 -19.93 10.31 4.40
N LEU A 68 -19.08 10.75 3.48
CA LEU A 68 -18.16 9.86 2.75
C LEU A 68 -17.20 9.14 3.69
N GLU A 69 -16.60 9.84 4.66
CA GLU A 69 -15.68 9.26 5.65
C GLU A 69 -16.34 8.15 6.46
N ARG A 70 -17.54 8.40 6.99
CA ARG A 70 -18.26 7.45 7.85
C ARG A 70 -18.85 6.26 7.10
N ARG A 71 -19.27 6.46 5.84
CA ARG A 71 -20.10 5.48 5.11
C ARG A 71 -19.38 4.79 3.95
N CYS A 72 -18.35 5.41 3.38
CA CYS A 72 -17.77 4.98 2.11
C CYS A 72 -16.25 4.75 2.18
N VAL A 73 -15.50 5.64 2.82
CA VAL A 73 -14.02 5.61 2.87
C VAL A 73 -13.47 4.34 3.55
N VAL A 74 -14.21 3.74 4.48
CA VAL A 74 -13.83 2.45 5.10
C VAL A 74 -13.55 1.37 4.04
N CYS A 75 -14.35 1.34 2.97
CA CYS A 75 -14.17 0.42 1.84
C CYS A 75 -13.36 1.04 0.69
N HIS A 76 -13.43 2.36 0.51
CA HIS A 76 -12.89 3.09 -0.64
C HIS A 76 -11.66 3.97 -0.29
N GLY A 77 -10.94 3.63 0.77
CA GLY A 77 -9.87 4.46 1.33
C GLY A 77 -8.47 4.16 0.79
N CYS A 78 -8.24 2.96 0.25
CA CYS A 78 -6.90 2.55 -0.18
C CYS A 78 -6.88 1.73 -1.48
N TYR A 79 -5.77 1.07 -1.80
CA TYR A 79 -5.57 0.30 -3.03
C TYR A 79 -6.40 -0.99 -3.08
N ASP A 80 -6.97 -1.42 -1.95
CA ASP A 80 -7.93 -2.52 -1.84
C ASP A 80 -9.36 -2.07 -2.20
N ALA A 81 -9.55 -0.78 -2.50
CA ALA A 81 -10.85 -0.24 -2.85
C ALA A 81 -11.46 -0.98 -4.05
N PRO A 82 -12.74 -1.41 -3.94
CA PRO A 82 -13.44 -2.02 -5.06
C PRO A 82 -13.38 -1.12 -6.30
N CYS A 83 -13.09 -1.73 -7.44
CA CYS A 83 -12.94 -1.04 -8.72
C CYS A 83 -11.92 0.12 -8.71
N GLN A 84 -10.91 0.07 -7.83
CA GLN A 84 -10.01 1.19 -7.55
C GLN A 84 -10.72 2.51 -7.23
N LEU A 85 -12.03 2.54 -6.92
CA LEU A 85 -12.74 3.79 -6.70
C LEU A 85 -12.30 4.35 -5.34
N LYS A 86 -11.56 5.46 -5.32
CA LYS A 86 -11.15 6.12 -4.07
C LYS A 86 -12.13 7.24 -3.75
N LEU A 87 -12.72 7.19 -2.56
CA LEU A 87 -13.69 8.18 -2.08
C LEU A 87 -13.13 9.06 -0.95
N SER A 88 -11.85 8.87 -0.61
CA SER A 88 -11.14 9.67 0.39
C SER A 88 -10.74 11.06 -0.11
N SER A 89 -10.93 11.37 -1.39
CA SER A 89 -10.66 12.69 -1.95
C SER A 89 -11.50 12.95 -3.19
N ILE A 90 -11.65 14.23 -3.52
CA ILE A 90 -12.29 14.68 -4.76
C ILE A 90 -11.54 14.17 -6.00
N ALA A 91 -10.20 14.18 -5.98
CA ALA A 91 -9.40 13.63 -7.06
C ALA A 91 -9.69 12.12 -7.27
N GLY A 92 -9.97 11.38 -6.20
CA GLY A 92 -10.40 9.99 -6.28
C GLY A 92 -11.76 9.81 -6.98
N LEU A 93 -12.73 10.66 -6.66
CA LEU A 93 -14.04 10.72 -7.33
C LEU A 93 -13.90 11.09 -8.82
N GLN A 94 -13.08 12.07 -9.14
CA GLN A 94 -12.82 12.53 -10.52
C GLN A 94 -12.06 11.48 -11.34
N ARG A 95 -11.09 10.78 -10.74
CA ARG A 95 -10.45 9.64 -11.39
C ARG A 95 -11.48 8.59 -11.81
N GLY A 96 -12.44 8.30 -10.93
CA GLY A 96 -13.50 7.32 -11.18
C GLY A 96 -13.07 5.89 -10.89
N ALA A 97 -13.67 4.94 -11.61
CA ALA A 97 -13.53 3.51 -11.32
C ALA A 97 -12.85 2.76 -12.48
N SER A 98 -12.08 1.72 -12.16
CA SER A 98 -11.45 0.80 -13.10
C SER A 98 -11.67 -0.65 -12.66
N LYS A 99 -11.82 -1.56 -13.63
CA LYS A 99 -11.92 -3.01 -13.35
C LYS A 99 -10.56 -3.62 -13.03
N GLU A 100 -9.47 -2.94 -13.35
CA GLU A 100 -8.13 -3.41 -13.08
C GLU A 100 -7.91 -3.57 -11.58
N ARG A 101 -7.37 -4.71 -11.16
CA ARG A 101 -7.05 -4.97 -9.75
C ARG A 101 -5.59 -4.62 -9.49
N ILE A 102 -5.36 -3.74 -8.53
CA ILE A 102 -4.00 -3.44 -8.06
C ILE A 102 -3.41 -4.70 -7.39
N TYR A 103 -4.13 -5.24 -6.41
CA TYR A 103 -3.81 -6.55 -5.82
C TYR A 103 -4.33 -7.70 -6.68
N GLU A 104 -3.54 -8.11 -7.66
CA GLU A 104 -3.82 -9.30 -8.48
C GLU A 104 -2.65 -10.29 -8.38
N PRO A 105 -2.70 -11.30 -7.48
CA PRO A 105 -1.57 -12.18 -7.22
C PRO A 105 -1.08 -12.93 -8.46
N LYS A 106 -1.96 -13.16 -9.45
CA LYS A 106 -1.62 -13.89 -10.69
C LYS A 106 -1.05 -13.02 -11.81
N ARG A 107 -0.80 -11.73 -11.56
CA ARG A 107 -0.31 -10.78 -12.57
C ARG A 107 1.10 -11.13 -13.04
N ILE A 108 1.26 -11.45 -14.33
CA ILE A 108 2.53 -11.87 -14.93
C ILE A 108 3.43 -10.67 -15.26
N THR A 109 2.86 -9.52 -15.63
CA THR A 109 3.61 -8.31 -16.00
C THR A 109 3.21 -7.16 -15.11
N ALA A 110 4.17 -6.30 -14.72
CA ALA A 110 3.87 -5.11 -13.95
C ALA A 110 2.80 -4.25 -14.66
N MET A 111 1.95 -3.59 -13.87
CA MET A 111 0.97 -2.63 -14.41
C MET A 111 1.49 -1.21 -14.27
N GLN A 112 0.98 -0.32 -15.12
CA GLN A 112 1.21 1.11 -14.96
C GLN A 112 0.63 1.58 -13.60
N PRO A 113 1.40 2.32 -12.79
CA PRO A 113 0.88 2.92 -11.57
C PRO A 113 -0.31 3.85 -11.83
N THR A 114 -1.27 3.86 -10.90
CA THR A 114 -2.51 4.66 -10.99
C THR A 114 -2.72 5.52 -9.74
N ARG A 115 -1.65 5.96 -9.09
CA ARG A 115 -1.65 6.75 -7.85
C ARG A 115 -2.26 8.13 -8.09
N LEU A 116 -3.15 8.54 -7.19
CA LEU A 116 -3.77 9.87 -7.25
C LEU A 116 -2.68 10.96 -7.15
N PHE A 117 -2.89 12.09 -7.83
CA PHE A 117 -2.01 13.27 -7.87
C PHE A 117 -0.66 13.08 -8.57
N ILE A 118 -0.27 11.84 -8.84
CA ILE A 118 1.05 11.48 -9.38
C ILE A 118 0.92 11.06 -10.85
N ASP A 119 0.20 9.97 -11.11
CA ASP A 119 0.25 9.30 -12.42
C ASP A 119 -0.70 9.92 -13.47
N ALA A 120 -1.63 10.78 -13.04
CA ALA A 120 -2.42 11.66 -13.89
C ALA A 120 -2.91 12.88 -13.09
N LYS A 121 -3.03 14.02 -13.78
CA LYS A 121 -3.31 15.35 -13.23
C LYS A 121 -4.75 15.84 -13.50
N ASN A 122 -5.50 15.16 -14.38
CA ASN A 122 -6.90 15.52 -14.69
C ASN A 122 -7.74 14.32 -15.16
N SER A 123 -9.07 14.50 -15.20
CA SER A 123 -10.01 13.43 -15.59
C SER A 123 -9.74 12.87 -16.99
N ALA A 124 -9.39 13.70 -17.98
CA ALA A 124 -9.15 13.23 -19.35
C ALA A 124 -7.95 12.25 -19.43
N GLN A 125 -6.89 12.54 -18.68
CA GLN A 125 -5.76 11.61 -18.53
C GLN A 125 -6.20 10.31 -17.85
N TRP A 126 -7.04 10.36 -16.82
CA TRP A 126 -7.60 9.14 -16.20
C TRP A 126 -8.47 8.32 -17.16
N ARG A 127 -9.28 8.96 -18.02
CA ARG A 127 -10.05 8.25 -19.07
C ARG A 127 -9.11 7.53 -20.04
N SER A 128 -7.99 8.15 -20.41
CA SER A 128 -6.96 7.55 -21.27
C SER A 128 -6.28 6.34 -20.62
N LEU A 129 -6.22 6.31 -19.28
CA LEU A 129 -5.77 5.15 -18.49
C LEU A 129 -6.88 4.10 -18.23
N GLY A 130 -8.01 4.19 -18.91
CA GLY A 130 -9.09 3.20 -18.85
C GLY A 130 -10.03 3.33 -17.65
N PHE A 131 -9.97 4.43 -16.88
CA PHE A 131 -10.95 4.69 -15.83
C PHE A 131 -12.26 5.20 -16.41
N SER A 132 -13.38 4.72 -15.88
CA SER A 132 -14.72 5.20 -16.20
C SER A 132 -15.19 6.25 -15.20
N ALA A 133 -15.84 7.29 -15.69
CA ALA A 133 -16.44 8.32 -14.83
C ALA A 133 -17.52 7.73 -13.91
N VAL A 134 -17.55 8.20 -12.66
CA VAL A 134 -18.61 7.89 -11.69
C VAL A 134 -19.50 9.10 -11.38
N LEU A 135 -19.07 10.29 -11.79
CA LEU A 135 -19.79 11.56 -11.76
C LEU A 135 -20.17 11.96 -13.19
N ASN A 136 -21.08 12.93 -13.32
CA ASN A 136 -21.42 13.50 -14.62
C ASN A 136 -20.27 14.37 -15.17
N GLU A 137 -19.83 14.08 -16.39
CA GLU A 137 -18.83 14.87 -17.14
C GLU A 137 -19.46 15.60 -18.35
N GLY A 138 -20.78 15.44 -18.57
CA GLY A 138 -21.52 16.01 -19.68
C GLY A 138 -22.23 17.33 -19.34
N GLN A 139 -23.49 17.47 -19.76
CA GLN A 139 -24.29 18.68 -19.51
C GLN A 139 -24.47 18.94 -18.02
N LYS A 140 -24.14 20.16 -17.57
CA LYS A 140 -24.16 20.55 -16.16
C LYS A 140 -25.49 21.20 -15.78
N ASN A 141 -26.50 20.36 -15.56
CA ASN A 141 -27.77 20.77 -14.95
C ASN A 141 -28.21 19.70 -13.92
N PRO A 142 -29.07 20.03 -12.96
CA PRO A 142 -29.44 19.09 -11.89
C PRO A 142 -29.90 17.72 -12.36
N GLN A 143 -30.76 17.67 -13.39
CA GLN A 143 -31.27 16.41 -13.92
C GLN A 143 -30.14 15.58 -14.55
N SER A 144 -29.39 16.17 -15.49
CA SER A 144 -28.28 15.49 -16.17
C SER A 144 -27.15 15.09 -15.20
N ASN A 145 -26.94 15.86 -14.13
CA ASN A 145 -25.95 15.55 -13.11
C ASN A 145 -26.29 14.25 -12.35
N LEU A 146 -27.58 14.03 -12.05
CA LEU A 146 -28.04 12.81 -11.40
C LEU A 146 -28.10 11.65 -12.41
N GLU A 147 -28.74 11.84 -13.56
CA GLU A 147 -28.92 10.80 -14.58
C GLU A 147 -27.60 10.23 -15.10
N ASN A 148 -26.56 11.07 -15.22
CA ASN A 148 -25.25 10.66 -15.73
C ASN A 148 -24.23 10.32 -14.62
N SER A 149 -24.66 10.19 -13.36
CA SER A 149 -23.81 9.85 -12.22
C SER A 149 -24.00 8.40 -11.78
N VAL A 150 -23.00 7.54 -12.03
CA VAL A 150 -23.01 6.15 -11.54
C VAL A 150 -23.11 6.13 -10.01
N LEU A 151 -22.47 7.07 -9.32
CA LEU A 151 -22.56 7.19 -7.87
C LEU A 151 -24.02 7.41 -7.43
N TYR A 152 -24.75 8.32 -8.10
CA TYR A 152 -26.18 8.53 -7.82
C TYR A 152 -27.00 7.26 -8.06
N HIS A 153 -26.82 6.58 -9.20
CA HIS A 153 -27.54 5.34 -9.50
C HIS A 153 -27.36 4.28 -8.41
N LEU A 154 -26.15 4.13 -7.87
CA LEU A 154 -25.87 3.17 -6.79
C LEU A 154 -26.45 3.60 -5.44
N LEU A 155 -26.46 4.90 -5.12
CA LEU A 155 -27.12 5.44 -3.92
C LEU A 155 -28.64 5.25 -4.01
N ARG A 156 -29.23 5.57 -5.17
CA ARG A 156 -30.67 5.39 -5.45
C ARG A 156 -31.07 3.93 -5.36
N LEU A 157 -30.27 3.02 -5.91
CA LEU A 157 -30.50 1.58 -5.83
C LEU A 157 -30.60 1.11 -4.37
N LYS A 158 -29.72 1.61 -3.49
CA LYS A 158 -29.76 1.29 -2.06
C LYS A 158 -31.02 1.83 -1.39
N LYS A 159 -31.46 3.04 -1.77
CA LYS A 159 -32.68 3.65 -1.26
C LYS A 159 -33.94 2.88 -1.68
N GLN A 160 -34.00 2.42 -2.94
CA GLN A 160 -35.10 1.64 -3.49
C GLN A 160 -35.16 0.22 -2.95
N HIS A 161 -34.00 -0.40 -2.67
CA HIS A 161 -33.92 -1.71 -2.06
C HIS A 161 -33.12 -1.67 -0.75
N PRO A 162 -33.75 -1.24 0.36
CA PRO A 162 -33.08 -1.17 1.65
C PRO A 162 -32.46 -2.49 2.09
N GLN A 163 -31.44 -2.42 2.96
CA GLN A 163 -30.86 -3.64 3.51
C GLN A 163 -31.94 -4.46 4.23
N PRO A 164 -32.03 -5.79 3.97
CA PRO A 164 -32.97 -6.64 4.69
C PRO A 164 -32.71 -6.58 6.21
N GLY A 165 -33.74 -6.39 7.03
CA GLY A 165 -33.67 -6.36 8.49
C GLY A 165 -33.40 -7.73 9.16
N MET A 166 -32.70 -8.62 8.47
CA MET A 166 -32.38 -9.98 8.96
C MET A 166 -31.05 -9.98 9.70
N ARG A 167 -30.89 -10.90 10.68
CA ARG A 167 -29.62 -11.06 11.42
C ARG A 167 -28.41 -11.40 10.54
N LYS A 168 -28.62 -12.09 9.42
CA LYS A 168 -27.58 -12.46 8.46
C LYS A 168 -27.99 -12.04 7.06
N LEU A 169 -27.04 -11.45 6.33
CA LEU A 169 -27.28 -11.07 4.94
C LEU A 169 -27.54 -12.30 4.06
N PRO A 170 -28.43 -12.19 3.07
CA PRO A 170 -28.69 -13.28 2.13
C PRO A 170 -27.43 -13.64 1.35
N LYS A 171 -27.35 -14.90 0.87
CA LYS A 171 -26.22 -15.41 0.06
C LYS A 171 -25.99 -14.64 -1.24
N SER A 172 -26.93 -13.78 -1.65
CA SER A 172 -26.77 -12.88 -2.79
C SER A 172 -25.71 -11.79 -2.56
N PHE A 173 -25.29 -11.52 -1.33
CA PHE A 173 -24.14 -10.66 -1.05
C PHE A 173 -22.84 -11.46 -1.15
N SER A 174 -21.87 -10.92 -1.89
CA SER A 174 -20.51 -11.45 -1.95
C SER A 174 -19.60 -10.58 -1.08
N LEU A 175 -19.20 -11.12 0.08
CA LEU A 175 -18.38 -10.45 1.08
C LEU A 175 -16.95 -11.00 1.16
N GLU A 176 -16.61 -11.93 0.26
CA GLU A 176 -15.29 -12.52 0.16
C GLU A 176 -14.25 -11.47 -0.25
N LEU A 177 -13.03 -11.63 0.25
CA LEU A 177 -11.93 -10.68 0.03
C LEU A 177 -11.47 -10.66 -1.42
N ASN A 178 -11.49 -11.82 -2.08
CA ASN A 178 -11.08 -12.02 -3.46
C ASN A 178 -12.27 -12.09 -4.42
N ARG A 179 -13.41 -11.52 -4.05
CA ARG A 179 -14.60 -11.50 -4.90
C ARG A 179 -14.32 -10.88 -6.26
N LYS A 180 -15.02 -11.37 -7.28
CA LYS A 180 -15.00 -10.76 -8.62
C LYS A 180 -15.52 -9.32 -8.54
N GLN A 181 -14.73 -8.38 -9.04
CA GLN A 181 -15.10 -6.97 -9.06
C GLN A 181 -16.27 -6.74 -10.04
N SER A 182 -17.28 -5.99 -9.61
CA SER A 182 -18.38 -5.53 -10.47
C SER A 182 -18.35 -4.00 -10.52
N CYS A 183 -17.83 -3.49 -11.64
CA CYS A 183 -17.62 -2.05 -11.84
C CYS A 183 -18.56 -1.56 -12.94
N PRO A 184 -19.83 -1.24 -12.61
CA PRO A 184 -20.77 -0.71 -13.59
C PRO A 184 -20.29 0.66 -14.09
N THR A 185 -20.42 0.88 -15.38
CA THR A 185 -20.30 2.20 -16.02
C THR A 185 -21.70 2.80 -16.20
N LEU A 186 -21.79 4.06 -16.61
CA LEU A 186 -23.09 4.68 -16.92
C LEU A 186 -23.91 3.85 -17.93
N LYS A 187 -23.25 3.27 -18.95
CA LYS A 187 -23.92 2.43 -19.96
C LYS A 187 -24.46 1.12 -19.41
N THR A 188 -23.88 0.60 -18.32
CA THR A 188 -24.18 -0.75 -17.81
C THR A 188 -24.87 -0.74 -16.44
N VAL A 189 -25.03 0.42 -15.80
CA VAL A 189 -25.55 0.50 -14.43
C VAL A 189 -27.01 0.06 -14.32
N GLY A 190 -27.83 0.29 -15.35
CA GLY A 190 -29.22 -0.22 -15.39
C GLY A 190 -29.30 -1.74 -15.40
N ALA A 191 -28.53 -2.41 -16.28
CA ALA A 191 -28.45 -3.87 -16.31
C ALA A 191 -27.84 -4.44 -15.02
N PHE A 192 -26.88 -3.74 -14.41
CA PHE A 192 -26.33 -4.09 -13.11
C PHE A 192 -27.40 -4.04 -12.01
N ALA A 193 -28.20 -2.98 -11.94
CA ALA A 193 -29.27 -2.81 -10.96
C ALA A 193 -30.32 -3.92 -11.05
N GLN A 194 -30.75 -4.27 -12.27
CA GLN A 194 -31.71 -5.37 -12.49
C GLN A 194 -31.17 -6.71 -12.02
N LYS A 195 -29.89 -7.00 -12.31
CA LYS A 195 -29.25 -8.26 -11.91
C LYS A 195 -28.93 -8.32 -10.42
N HIS A 196 -28.68 -7.17 -9.80
CA HIS A 196 -28.17 -7.05 -8.44
C HIS A 196 -28.94 -5.98 -7.63
N PRO A 197 -30.26 -6.15 -7.40
CA PRO A 197 -31.10 -5.11 -6.80
C PRO A 197 -30.64 -4.71 -5.39
N LEU A 198 -30.10 -5.65 -4.61
CA LEU A 198 -29.61 -5.39 -3.24
C LEU A 198 -28.18 -4.82 -3.17
N TRP A 199 -27.52 -4.57 -4.31
CA TRP A 199 -26.11 -4.19 -4.37
C TRP A 199 -25.88 -2.67 -4.48
N GLY A 200 -26.86 -1.86 -4.09
CA GLY A 200 -26.69 -0.43 -3.93
C GLY A 200 -25.65 -0.06 -2.85
N MET A 201 -25.17 1.18 -2.90
CA MET A 201 -24.19 1.71 -1.95
C MET A 201 -24.86 2.51 -0.82
N PRO A 202 -24.42 2.37 0.45
CA PRO A 202 -23.32 1.55 0.94
C PRO A 202 -23.58 0.04 0.86
N TYR A 203 -22.67 -0.69 0.21
CA TYR A 203 -22.83 -2.12 -0.07
C TYR A 203 -22.75 -2.94 1.21
N ALA A 204 -23.70 -3.87 1.39
CA ALA A 204 -23.78 -4.76 2.56
C ALA A 204 -23.81 -4.04 3.93
N MET A 205 -24.15 -2.76 3.94
CA MET A 205 -24.33 -1.93 5.13
C MET A 205 -25.76 -1.38 5.17
N PRO A 206 -26.21 -0.83 6.32
CA PRO A 206 -27.49 -0.15 6.39
C PRO A 206 -27.59 1.01 5.39
N ASN A 207 -28.83 1.41 5.10
CA ASN A 207 -29.09 2.57 4.28
C ASN A 207 -28.50 3.84 4.91
N LEU A 208 -28.16 4.82 4.09
CA LEU A 208 -27.92 6.18 4.56
C LEU A 208 -29.17 6.69 5.27
N SER A 209 -28.99 7.49 6.31
CA SER A 209 -30.12 8.23 6.88
C SER A 209 -30.68 9.19 5.84
N GLU A 210 -31.93 9.63 6.00
CA GLU A 210 -32.55 10.56 5.05
C GLU A 210 -31.71 11.86 4.88
N PRO A 211 -31.19 12.50 5.95
CA PRO A 211 -30.32 13.65 5.81
C PRO A 211 -29.00 13.35 5.08
N GLU A 212 -28.37 12.21 5.35
CA GLU A 212 -27.13 11.80 4.67
C GLU A 212 -27.37 11.57 3.17
N TYR A 213 -28.48 10.92 2.81
CA TYR A 213 -28.87 10.68 1.43
C TYR A 213 -29.15 11.99 0.68
N GLN A 214 -29.99 12.86 1.25
CA GLN A 214 -30.31 14.16 0.65
C GLN A 214 -29.06 15.03 0.48
N THR A 215 -28.17 15.05 1.46
CA THR A 215 -26.90 15.78 1.41
C THR A 215 -26.04 15.37 0.21
N LEU A 216 -25.85 14.06 0.00
CA LEU A 216 -25.07 13.55 -1.13
C LEU A 216 -25.78 13.78 -2.47
N VAL A 217 -27.10 13.56 -2.53
CA VAL A 217 -27.88 13.72 -3.78
C VAL A 217 -27.95 15.19 -4.20
N SER A 218 -28.17 16.14 -3.28
CA SER A 218 -28.11 17.57 -3.58
C SER A 218 -26.73 17.97 -4.09
N TRP A 219 -25.65 17.52 -3.45
CA TRP A 219 -24.28 17.79 -3.93
C TRP A 219 -24.02 17.23 -5.33
N LEU A 220 -24.49 16.01 -5.62
CA LEU A 220 -24.43 15.44 -6.97
C LEU A 220 -25.24 16.27 -7.96
N ALA A 221 -26.48 16.65 -7.63
CA ALA A 221 -27.35 17.47 -8.46
C ALA A 221 -26.74 18.86 -8.75
N GLN A 222 -26.00 19.44 -7.82
CA GLN A 222 -25.25 20.68 -8.02
C GLN A 222 -24.00 20.52 -8.91
N GLY A 223 -23.71 19.32 -9.41
CA GLY A 223 -22.56 19.02 -10.25
C GLY A 223 -21.29 18.71 -9.47
N SER A 224 -21.44 18.31 -8.21
CA SER A 224 -20.33 17.97 -7.31
C SER A 224 -19.28 19.06 -7.19
N PRO A 225 -19.66 20.30 -6.79
CA PRO A 225 -18.72 21.40 -6.64
C PRO A 225 -17.55 21.01 -5.72
N THR A 226 -16.36 21.44 -6.11
CA THR A 226 -15.09 21.05 -5.48
C THR A 226 -14.42 22.28 -4.88
N PRO A 227 -14.17 22.35 -3.56
CA PRO A 227 -13.35 23.42 -3.00
C PRO A 227 -11.91 23.35 -3.55
N PRO A 228 -11.19 24.48 -3.59
CA PRO A 228 -9.76 24.46 -3.85
C PRO A 228 -9.04 23.67 -2.74
N PRO A 229 -7.88 23.04 -3.04
CA PRO A 229 -7.06 22.40 -2.03
C PRO A 229 -6.74 23.36 -0.87
N PRO A 230 -6.81 22.92 0.39
CA PRO A 230 -6.60 23.80 1.53
C PRO A 230 -5.11 24.18 1.63
N SER A 231 -4.81 25.47 1.71
CA SER A 231 -3.43 25.94 1.96
C SER A 231 -2.88 25.43 3.31
N PRO A 232 -1.56 25.29 3.46
CA PRO A 232 -0.90 25.10 4.76
C PRO A 232 -1.37 26.12 5.80
N SER A 233 -1.49 25.71 7.06
CA SER A 233 -1.78 26.65 8.15
C SER A 233 -0.62 27.63 8.37
N SER A 234 -0.92 28.82 8.89
CA SER A 234 0.08 29.86 9.15
C SER A 234 1.16 29.41 10.14
N VAL A 235 0.84 28.46 11.03
CA VAL A 235 1.79 27.86 11.99
C VAL A 235 2.82 26.97 11.27
N VAL A 236 2.40 26.29 10.20
CA VAL A 236 3.24 25.32 9.49
C VAL A 236 4.08 25.95 8.38
N VAL A 237 3.62 27.04 7.75
CA VAL A 237 4.35 27.70 6.64
C VAL A 237 5.83 27.96 6.96
N PRO A 238 6.22 28.56 8.10
CA PRO A 238 7.64 28.78 8.43
C PRO A 238 8.42 27.46 8.59
N GLN A 239 7.78 26.43 9.16
CA GLN A 239 8.40 25.11 9.34
C GLN A 239 8.64 24.42 8.00
N LEU A 240 7.71 24.53 7.04
CA LEU A 240 7.91 24.02 5.68
C LEU A 240 9.14 24.64 5.04
N GLU A 241 9.29 25.97 5.11
CA GLU A 241 10.44 26.67 4.53
C GLU A 241 11.76 26.25 5.18
N GLU A 242 11.78 26.07 6.51
CA GLU A 242 12.98 25.63 7.23
C GLU A 242 13.40 24.22 6.85
N TRP A 243 12.45 23.27 6.83
CA TRP A 243 12.70 21.88 6.46
C TRP A 243 13.08 21.73 4.99
N GLU A 244 12.40 22.42 4.07
CA GLU A 244 12.78 22.41 2.66
C GLU A 244 14.18 23.03 2.46
N ARG A 245 14.54 24.09 3.20
CA ARG A 245 15.89 24.66 3.17
C ARG A 245 16.94 23.67 3.70
N PHE A 246 16.65 22.95 4.78
CA PHE A 246 17.52 21.91 5.32
C PHE A 246 17.74 20.78 4.31
N LEU A 247 16.67 20.23 3.75
CA LEU A 247 16.71 19.08 2.84
C LEU A 247 17.41 19.40 1.51
N ASN A 248 17.43 20.67 1.07
CA ASN A 248 17.96 21.05 -0.23
C ASN A 248 19.31 21.79 -0.17
N GLN A 249 20.12 21.64 0.89
CA GLN A 249 21.49 22.19 0.87
C GLN A 249 22.35 21.54 -0.22
N PRO A 250 23.24 22.30 -0.88
CA PRO A 250 23.91 21.85 -2.11
C PRO A 250 25.06 20.86 -1.90
N SER A 251 25.56 20.69 -0.67
CA SER A 251 26.73 19.84 -0.41
C SER A 251 26.44 18.37 -0.73
N LYS A 252 27.44 17.62 -1.22
CA LYS A 252 27.29 16.17 -1.48
C LYS A 252 26.86 15.40 -0.23
N LYS A 253 27.38 15.79 0.93
CA LYS A 253 26.99 15.25 2.24
C LYS A 253 25.50 15.47 2.50
N GLN A 254 24.99 16.71 2.38
CA GLN A 254 23.56 16.95 2.56
C GLN A 254 22.73 16.16 1.55
N ARG A 255 23.08 16.20 0.26
CA ARG A 255 22.30 15.53 -0.80
C ARG A 255 22.18 14.02 -0.55
N LEU A 256 23.24 13.38 -0.06
CA LEU A 256 23.21 11.96 0.32
C LEU A 256 22.29 11.73 1.53
N VAL A 257 22.37 12.59 2.55
CA VAL A 257 21.51 12.52 3.74
C VAL A 257 20.04 12.75 3.39
N SER A 258 19.71 13.76 2.58
CA SER A 258 18.34 14.02 2.17
C SER A 258 17.78 12.89 1.30
N ARG A 259 18.62 12.23 0.49
CA ARG A 259 18.25 10.97 -0.20
C ARG A 259 17.92 9.87 0.80
N TYR A 260 18.76 9.66 1.81
CA TYR A 260 18.52 8.68 2.87
C TYR A 260 17.20 8.94 3.61
N LEU A 261 16.97 10.19 4.04
CA LEU A 261 15.73 10.61 4.71
C LEU A 261 14.50 10.40 3.82
N TYR A 262 14.58 10.76 2.53
CA TYR A 262 13.47 10.55 1.60
C TYR A 262 13.15 9.07 1.39
N GLU A 263 14.16 8.23 1.14
CA GLU A 263 13.96 6.79 0.91
C GLU A 263 13.40 6.07 2.15
N HIS A 264 13.57 6.65 3.34
CA HIS A 264 13.01 6.16 4.59
C HIS A 264 11.65 6.75 4.95
N LEU A 265 11.37 8.00 4.60
CA LEU A 265 10.19 8.75 5.08
C LEU A 265 9.15 9.08 3.99
N PHE A 266 9.35 8.66 2.73
CA PHE A 266 8.42 8.98 1.62
C PHE A 266 6.95 8.56 1.83
N HIS A 267 6.73 7.57 2.70
CA HIS A 267 5.41 7.02 3.02
C HIS A 267 4.81 7.60 4.30
N ALA A 268 5.56 8.43 5.04
CA ALA A 268 5.11 9.04 6.27
C ALA A 268 3.97 10.04 6.02
N HIS A 269 3.04 10.07 6.96
CA HIS A 269 2.18 11.24 7.17
C HIS A 269 2.92 12.16 8.14
N ILE A 270 3.65 13.12 7.59
CA ILE A 270 4.47 14.04 8.37
C ILE A 270 3.57 15.01 9.10
N HIS A 271 3.66 15.03 10.42
CA HIS A 271 2.97 15.97 11.29
C HIS A 271 3.99 16.97 11.84
N PHE A 272 3.72 18.26 11.77
CA PHE A 272 4.60 19.26 12.36
C PHE A 272 4.25 19.45 13.83
N ALA A 273 5.27 19.53 14.69
CA ALA A 273 5.04 19.92 16.07
C ALA A 273 4.24 21.23 16.14
N GLU A 274 3.30 21.29 17.09
CA GLU A 274 2.39 22.43 17.31
C GLU A 274 1.37 22.71 16.18
N SER A 275 1.39 21.91 15.09
CA SER A 275 0.35 22.00 14.06
C SER A 275 -0.95 21.33 14.47
N ALA A 276 -2.05 21.66 13.77
CA ALA A 276 -3.36 21.07 14.05
C ALA A 276 -3.31 19.53 13.94
N THR A 277 -4.06 18.84 14.81
CA THR A 277 -4.03 17.36 14.94
C THR A 277 -4.29 16.60 13.64
N ARG A 278 -4.98 17.21 12.66
CA ARG A 278 -5.32 16.59 11.37
C ARG A 278 -4.69 17.30 10.17
N GLU A 279 -3.53 17.94 10.36
CA GLU A 279 -2.75 18.54 9.28
C GLU A 279 -1.48 17.73 9.02
N PHE A 280 -1.39 17.08 7.85
CA PHE A 280 -0.29 16.19 7.51
C PHE A 280 0.31 16.53 6.14
N TYR A 281 1.56 16.10 5.93
CA TYR A 281 2.34 16.34 4.73
C TYR A 281 3.02 15.06 4.25
N ARG A 282 3.41 15.02 2.98
CA ARG A 282 4.27 14.00 2.39
C ARG A 282 5.57 14.65 1.96
N LEU A 283 6.67 13.95 2.20
CA LEU A 283 7.95 14.29 1.61
C LEU A 283 8.01 13.76 0.18
N VAL A 284 8.14 14.65 -0.80
CA VAL A 284 8.13 14.32 -2.24
C VAL A 284 9.36 14.88 -2.94
N ARG A 285 9.67 14.33 -4.13
CA ARG A 285 10.59 14.98 -5.08
C ARG A 285 9.77 15.81 -6.06
N SER A 286 10.18 17.06 -6.28
CA SER A 286 9.52 18.01 -7.16
C SER A 286 10.47 18.52 -8.23
N THR A 287 9.98 18.71 -9.44
CA THR A 287 10.73 19.40 -10.53
C THR A 287 10.86 20.91 -10.25
N THR A 288 10.00 21.45 -9.38
CA THR A 288 9.94 22.88 -9.05
C THR A 288 10.50 23.21 -7.65
N PRO A 289 11.22 24.35 -7.49
CA PRO A 289 11.88 24.76 -6.25
C PRO A 289 10.92 25.30 -5.16
N PRO A 290 11.37 25.38 -3.90
CA PRO A 290 10.65 26.08 -2.82
C PRO A 290 10.14 27.47 -3.23
N GLY A 291 8.95 27.84 -2.76
CA GLY A 291 8.26 29.09 -3.13
C GLY A 291 7.42 29.01 -4.42
N THR A 292 7.44 27.89 -5.13
CA THR A 292 6.57 27.63 -6.29
C THR A 292 5.67 26.41 -6.06
N ALA A 293 4.59 26.31 -6.85
CA ALA A 293 3.67 25.18 -6.81
C ALA A 293 4.42 23.87 -7.06
N ILE A 294 4.17 22.86 -6.22
CA ILE A 294 4.85 21.57 -6.28
C ILE A 294 4.41 20.81 -7.53
N ASP A 295 5.39 20.37 -8.32
CA ASP A 295 5.20 19.43 -9.43
C ASP A 295 5.92 18.12 -9.10
N GLU A 296 5.19 17.22 -8.47
CA GLU A 296 5.72 15.94 -7.97
C GLU A 296 6.19 15.03 -9.11
N MET A 297 7.39 14.48 -8.93
CA MET A 297 8.01 13.52 -9.83
C MET A 297 7.44 12.11 -9.64
N ALA A 298 6.97 11.50 -10.72
CA ALA A 298 6.21 10.26 -10.71
C ALA A 298 7.08 8.97 -10.79
N THR A 299 8.12 8.83 -9.96
CA THR A 299 8.87 7.56 -9.92
C THR A 299 8.08 6.47 -9.20
N THR A 300 8.16 5.22 -9.66
CA THR A 300 7.45 4.08 -9.02
C THR A 300 7.97 3.83 -7.60
N LEU A 301 9.28 3.86 -7.43
CA LEU A 301 9.99 3.63 -6.18
C LEU A 301 10.65 4.94 -5.70
N PRO A 302 10.84 5.14 -4.38
CA PRO A 302 11.53 6.31 -3.85
C PRO A 302 12.99 6.42 -4.32
N TYR A 303 13.68 5.29 -4.47
CA TYR A 303 15.03 5.27 -5.04
C TYR A 303 15.06 5.21 -6.58
N GLY A 304 13.90 5.36 -7.25
CA GLY A 304 13.84 5.40 -8.71
C GLY A 304 14.59 6.61 -9.27
N ASP A 305 15.18 6.45 -10.45
CA ASP A 305 15.95 7.50 -11.14
C ASP A 305 15.09 8.76 -11.35
N PRO A 306 15.49 9.92 -10.77
CA PRO A 306 14.80 11.19 -11.02
C PRO A 306 15.09 11.77 -12.42
N GLY A 307 16.00 11.18 -13.20
CA GLY A 307 16.46 11.72 -14.48
C GLY A 307 17.50 12.83 -14.30
N ALA A 308 17.89 13.45 -15.42
CA ALA A 308 18.98 14.42 -15.45
C ALA A 308 18.60 15.83 -14.95
N ALA A 309 17.31 16.16 -14.89
CA ALA A 309 16.85 17.46 -14.48
C ALA A 309 17.07 17.67 -12.96
N PRO A 310 17.38 18.90 -12.51
CA PRO A 310 17.38 19.23 -11.10
C PRO A 310 16.02 18.93 -10.47
N PHE A 311 16.04 18.49 -9.21
CA PHE A 311 14.84 18.28 -8.42
C PHE A 311 15.06 18.74 -6.98
N TYR A 312 13.96 18.90 -6.26
CA TYR A 312 13.92 19.41 -4.90
C TYR A 312 13.10 18.49 -4.00
N TYR A 313 13.54 18.30 -2.76
CA TYR A 313 12.73 17.69 -1.72
C TYR A 313 11.72 18.72 -1.21
N ARG A 314 10.43 18.42 -1.35
CA ARG A 314 9.32 19.33 -1.02
C ARG A 314 8.33 18.66 -0.09
N LEU A 315 7.60 19.46 0.68
CA LEU A 315 6.60 18.98 1.64
C LEU A 315 5.20 19.30 1.11
N LEU A 316 4.56 18.29 0.51
CA LEU A 316 3.24 18.40 -0.10
C LEU A 316 2.16 18.07 0.93
N LYS A 317 1.16 18.95 1.11
CA LYS A 317 0.05 18.70 2.03
C LYS A 317 -0.73 17.43 1.64
N TYR A 318 -1.04 16.60 2.63
CA TYR A 318 -1.83 15.39 2.45
C TYR A 318 -3.32 15.75 2.38
N GLU A 319 -3.87 15.75 1.16
CA GLU A 319 -5.28 16.10 0.91
C GLU A 319 -6.30 14.99 1.23
N PRO A 320 -6.03 13.69 1.00
CA PRO A 320 -7.03 12.67 1.24
C PRO A 320 -7.45 12.55 2.72
N SER A 321 -8.67 12.06 2.95
CA SER A 321 -9.11 11.62 4.26
C SER A 321 -8.16 10.58 4.84
N ILE A 322 -7.84 10.75 6.12
CA ILE A 322 -6.98 9.84 6.88
C ILE A 322 -7.69 8.51 7.08
N VAL A 323 -6.98 7.41 6.79
CA VAL A 323 -7.45 6.04 7.00
C VAL A 323 -6.45 5.27 7.82
N ALA A 324 -6.92 4.56 8.85
CA ALA A 324 -6.06 3.79 9.75
C ALA A 324 -5.17 2.77 9.01
N LYS A 325 -5.64 2.28 7.85
CA LYS A 325 -4.95 1.32 6.98
C LYS A 325 -3.60 1.81 6.43
N SER A 326 -3.41 3.13 6.28
CA SER A 326 -2.18 3.70 5.70
C SER A 326 -1.64 4.89 6.49
N HIS A 327 -2.24 5.20 7.64
CA HIS A 327 -1.82 6.33 8.45
C HIS A 327 -0.69 5.90 9.38
N ILE A 328 0.52 6.31 9.04
CA ILE A 328 1.74 6.12 9.83
C ILE A 328 2.35 7.50 10.02
N VAL A 329 2.34 8.00 11.25
CA VAL A 329 2.70 9.39 11.56
C VAL A 329 4.19 9.48 11.86
N TYR A 330 4.81 10.55 11.35
CA TYR A 330 6.18 10.88 11.68
C TYR A 330 6.25 12.36 12.03
N GLU A 331 6.69 12.71 13.23
CA GLU A 331 6.77 14.12 13.64
C GLU A 331 7.95 14.81 12.98
N PHE A 332 7.77 16.05 12.50
CA PHE A 332 8.84 16.98 12.17
C PHE A 332 8.85 18.13 13.19
N SER A 333 9.99 18.37 13.82
CA SER A 333 10.19 19.41 14.84
C SER A 333 11.63 19.94 14.82
N ALA A 334 11.87 21.09 15.44
CA ALA A 334 13.22 21.65 15.55
C ALA A 334 14.20 20.68 16.25
N ALA A 335 13.73 20.00 17.31
CA ALA A 335 14.51 18.97 18.00
C ALA A 335 14.87 17.81 17.07
N ARG A 336 13.95 17.35 16.21
CA ARG A 336 14.23 16.29 15.25
C ARG A 336 15.20 16.73 14.16
N MET A 337 15.08 17.96 13.65
CA MET A 337 16.05 18.50 12.69
C MET A 337 17.46 18.55 13.32
N GLN A 338 17.56 18.99 14.56
CA GLN A 338 18.83 18.99 15.30
C GLN A 338 19.39 17.58 15.49
N ARG A 339 18.54 16.60 15.85
CA ARG A 339 18.92 15.20 15.93
C ARG A 339 19.47 14.66 14.60
N TYR A 340 18.88 15.04 13.46
CA TYR A 340 19.43 14.67 12.15
C TYR A 340 20.78 15.30 11.87
N ARG A 341 21.02 16.54 12.32
CA ARG A 341 22.36 17.16 12.22
C ARG A 341 23.37 16.36 13.02
N GLU A 342 23.05 15.98 14.26
CA GLU A 342 23.92 15.19 15.13
C GLU A 342 24.22 13.80 14.56
N LEU A 343 23.21 13.11 14.03
CA LEU A 343 23.40 11.79 13.44
C LEU A 343 24.16 11.86 12.12
N PHE A 344 23.88 12.84 11.25
CA PHE A 344 24.30 12.75 9.86
C PHE A 344 25.26 13.84 9.40
N LEU A 345 25.26 15.02 10.00
CA LEU A 345 26.07 16.15 9.49
C LEU A 345 27.27 16.46 10.39
N THR A 346 27.13 16.31 11.71
CA THR A 346 28.20 16.47 12.69
C THR A 346 29.31 15.42 12.59
N PRO A 347 29.04 14.12 12.36
CA PRO A 347 30.10 13.12 12.34
C PRO A 347 31.09 13.40 11.21
N ASP A 348 32.38 13.15 11.48
CA ASP A 348 33.45 13.42 10.53
C ASP A 348 33.54 12.31 9.47
N TYR A 349 32.95 12.59 8.31
CA TYR A 349 33.03 11.74 7.12
C TYR A 349 32.83 12.58 5.87
N THR A 350 33.40 12.11 4.76
CA THR A 350 33.35 12.79 3.45
C THR A 350 32.52 12.00 2.45
N VAL A 351 31.79 12.70 1.59
CA VAL A 351 31.08 12.12 0.44
C VAL A 351 31.79 12.57 -0.83
N GLU A 352 32.66 11.71 -1.36
CA GLU A 352 33.46 11.99 -2.56
C GLU A 352 32.59 12.13 -3.81
N GLN A 353 31.62 11.23 -3.96
CA GLN A 353 30.68 11.20 -5.08
C GLN A 353 29.28 10.79 -4.61
N LEU A 354 28.26 11.27 -5.33
CA LEU A 354 26.89 10.84 -5.07
C LEU A 354 26.65 9.47 -5.73
N PRO A 355 25.98 8.54 -5.04
CA PRO A 355 25.67 7.22 -5.58
C PRO A 355 24.71 7.32 -6.77
N SER A 356 24.88 6.40 -7.73
CA SER A 356 24.01 6.26 -8.89
C SER A 356 22.58 5.88 -8.49
N TYR A 357 21.62 6.16 -9.38
CA TYR A 357 20.25 5.66 -9.32
C TYR A 357 20.05 4.38 -10.14
N ALA A 358 21.12 3.83 -10.74
CA ALA A 358 21.06 2.56 -11.45
C ALA A 358 20.54 1.44 -10.51
N PRO A 359 19.60 0.57 -10.95
CA PRO A 359 18.92 -0.38 -10.08
C PRO A 359 19.85 -1.27 -9.25
N GLU A 360 20.98 -1.71 -9.81
CA GLU A 360 21.96 -2.58 -9.15
C GLU A 360 22.70 -1.93 -7.96
N ILE A 361 22.68 -0.59 -7.90
CA ILE A 361 23.20 0.19 -6.78
C ILE A 361 22.03 0.67 -5.91
N ALA A 362 21.04 1.34 -6.50
CA ALA A 362 19.96 2.03 -5.80
C ALA A 362 19.09 1.12 -4.91
N SER A 363 18.98 -0.16 -5.26
CA SER A 363 18.21 -1.12 -4.45
C SER A 363 18.97 -1.66 -3.23
N ASN A 364 20.24 -1.30 -3.05
CA ASN A 364 21.10 -1.80 -1.97
C ASN A 364 21.55 -0.63 -1.06
N PRO A 365 20.90 -0.43 0.10
CA PRO A 365 21.20 0.70 0.98
C PRO A 365 22.64 0.68 1.51
N PHE A 366 23.23 -0.51 1.68
CA PHE A 366 24.60 -0.65 2.18
C PHE A 366 25.64 -0.16 1.18
N LYS A 367 25.30 -0.13 -0.13
CA LYS A 367 26.14 0.47 -1.17
C LYS A 367 25.86 1.97 -1.32
N VAL A 368 24.58 2.34 -1.42
CA VAL A 368 24.16 3.73 -1.66
C VAL A 368 24.66 4.64 -0.53
N PHE A 369 24.49 4.20 0.72
CA PHE A 369 24.74 5.01 1.90
C PHE A 369 26.00 4.58 2.65
N ALA A 370 26.93 3.89 1.98
CA ALA A 370 28.18 3.40 2.56
C ALA A 370 29.00 4.51 3.25
N ALA A 371 28.97 5.73 2.69
CA ALA A 371 29.67 6.89 3.26
C ALA A 371 29.04 7.39 4.57
N ILE A 372 27.74 7.14 4.82
CA ILE A 372 27.10 7.52 6.08
C ILE A 372 27.48 6.47 7.15
N PRO A 373 28.00 6.90 8.32
CA PRO A 373 28.35 5.99 9.40
C PRO A 373 27.21 5.01 9.73
N ALA A 374 27.53 3.72 9.87
CA ALA A 374 26.53 2.68 10.16
C ALA A 374 25.79 2.94 11.49
N LEU A 375 26.52 3.40 12.51
CA LEU A 375 25.94 3.77 13.81
C LEU A 375 24.88 4.88 13.68
N SER A 376 25.15 5.90 12.86
CA SER A 376 24.19 6.99 12.59
C SER A 376 22.91 6.50 11.95
N ARG A 377 23.05 5.61 10.94
CA ARG A 377 21.91 5.00 10.25
C ARG A 377 21.11 4.09 11.19
N TYR A 378 21.79 3.33 12.04
CA TYR A 378 21.12 2.47 13.00
C TYR A 378 20.38 3.27 14.07
N ARG A 379 21.02 4.29 14.65
CA ARG A 379 20.38 5.19 15.63
C ARG A 379 19.16 5.91 15.04
N PHE A 380 19.20 6.32 13.77
CA PHE A 380 18.02 6.87 13.10
C PHE A 380 16.84 5.89 13.04
N LEU A 381 17.10 4.61 12.76
CA LEU A 381 16.06 3.58 12.76
C LEU A 381 15.54 3.29 14.17
N LEU A 382 16.42 3.25 15.17
CA LEU A 382 16.08 2.99 16.58
C LEU A 382 15.30 4.13 17.21
N ASP A 383 15.68 5.38 16.93
CA ASP A 383 15.04 6.58 17.47
C ASP A 383 13.51 6.54 17.25
N GLU A 384 13.06 6.00 16.12
CA GLU A 384 11.66 5.88 15.71
C GLU A 384 11.30 4.45 15.25
N ALA A 385 11.76 3.42 15.98
CA ALA A 385 11.60 2.03 15.53
C ALA A 385 10.13 1.64 15.27
N HIS A 386 9.19 2.10 16.08
CA HIS A 386 7.75 1.86 15.89
C HIS A 386 7.28 2.32 14.50
N PHE A 387 7.73 3.49 14.02
CA PHE A 387 7.41 3.97 12.68
C PHE A 387 7.88 2.99 11.59
N PHE A 388 9.11 2.51 11.68
CA PHE A 388 9.67 1.59 10.68
C PHE A 388 9.06 0.19 10.77
N ILE A 389 8.82 -0.32 11.99
CA ILE A 389 8.13 -1.60 12.21
C ILE A 389 6.70 -1.52 11.68
N GLU A 390 5.95 -0.47 12.03
CA GLU A 390 4.60 -0.24 11.53
C GLU A 390 4.59 -0.04 10.00
N GLY A 391 5.63 0.61 9.47
CA GLY A 391 5.92 0.78 8.05
C GLY A 391 5.91 -0.55 7.30
N PHE A 392 6.56 -1.59 7.80
CA PHE A 392 6.53 -2.90 7.12
C PHE A 392 5.31 -3.75 7.45
N ILE A 393 4.69 -3.59 8.63
CA ILE A 393 3.47 -4.32 9.01
C ILE A 393 2.26 -3.84 8.21
N LYS A 394 2.13 -2.52 7.99
CA LYS A 394 1.06 -1.93 7.17
C LYS A 394 1.48 -1.80 5.70
N GLY A 395 2.77 -1.58 5.44
CA GLY A 395 3.34 -1.46 4.10
C GLY A 395 2.67 -0.39 3.22
N PRO A 396 3.06 -0.31 1.94
CA PRO A 396 2.19 0.29 0.92
C PRO A 396 0.90 -0.54 0.70
N VAL A 397 0.73 -1.63 1.46
CA VAL A 397 -0.30 -2.63 1.33
C VAL A 397 -1.35 -2.51 2.42
N CYS A 398 -2.24 -1.53 2.30
CA CYS A 398 -3.34 -1.29 3.25
C CYS A 398 -4.12 -2.51 3.76
N ARG A 399 -4.13 -3.59 2.97
CA ARG A 399 -4.65 -4.90 3.30
C ARG A 399 -3.95 -5.91 2.39
N GLY A 400 -3.35 -6.96 2.94
CA GLY A 400 -2.63 -7.94 2.12
C GLY A 400 -2.06 -9.12 2.89
N GLN A 401 -2.52 -10.33 2.54
CA GLN A 401 -2.06 -11.57 3.18
C GLN A 401 -0.64 -11.97 2.79
N ILE A 402 -0.18 -11.63 1.58
CA ILE A 402 1.11 -12.13 1.07
C ILE A 402 2.25 -11.86 2.04
N ALA A 403 2.38 -10.63 2.54
CA ALA A 403 3.45 -10.29 3.49
C ALA A 403 3.12 -10.69 4.95
N LEU A 404 1.84 -10.77 5.32
CA LEU A 404 1.44 -11.11 6.69
C LEU A 404 1.38 -12.62 6.95
N ASP A 405 1.28 -13.45 5.92
CA ASP A 405 1.27 -14.92 6.05
C ASP A 405 2.64 -15.50 6.45
N VAL A 406 3.71 -14.70 6.49
CA VAL A 406 5.03 -15.12 7.03
C VAL A 406 5.13 -15.01 8.55
N ILE A 407 4.38 -14.11 9.17
CA ILE A 407 4.57 -13.74 10.58
C ILE A 407 3.54 -14.43 11.48
N GLU A 408 3.91 -14.57 12.76
CA GLU A 408 2.99 -15.04 13.80
C GLU A 408 1.86 -14.05 14.07
N ASP A 409 0.77 -14.57 14.65
CA ASP A 409 -0.35 -13.76 15.08
C ASP A 409 0.04 -12.75 16.17
N GLN A 410 1.03 -13.10 17.00
CA GLN A 410 1.62 -12.24 18.01
C GLN A 410 3.11 -12.58 18.18
N PHE A 411 3.99 -11.57 18.15
CA PHE A 411 5.41 -11.70 18.49
C PHE A 411 5.99 -10.39 19.03
N TRP A 412 7.07 -10.51 19.79
CA TRP A 412 7.82 -9.37 20.29
C TRP A 412 8.95 -8.98 19.34
N VAL A 413 9.27 -7.69 19.30
CA VAL A 413 10.40 -7.13 18.57
C VAL A 413 11.26 -6.33 19.53
N MET A 414 12.55 -6.66 19.56
CA MET A 414 13.60 -5.99 20.32
C MET A 414 14.78 -5.73 19.38
N PHE A 415 15.76 -4.97 19.84
CA PHE A 415 16.89 -4.55 19.01
C PHE A 415 18.22 -4.82 19.70
N PHE A 416 19.26 -5.09 18.93
CA PHE A 416 20.61 -5.12 19.49
C PHE A 416 21.06 -3.73 19.90
N ASP A 417 21.78 -3.62 21.02
CA ASP A 417 22.35 -2.34 21.45
C ASP A 417 23.38 -1.84 20.41
N PRO A 418 23.17 -0.64 19.83
CA PRO A 418 24.09 -0.05 18.85
C PRO A 418 25.49 0.26 19.42
N ASN A 419 25.65 0.32 20.73
CA ASN A 419 26.93 0.59 21.40
C ASN A 419 27.72 -0.69 21.70
N GLN A 420 27.13 -1.87 21.55
CA GLN A 420 27.80 -3.13 21.83
C GLN A 420 28.69 -3.56 20.66
N PRO A 421 29.82 -4.25 20.93
CA PRO A 421 30.79 -4.65 19.93
C PRO A 421 30.34 -5.91 19.17
N ILE A 422 29.16 -5.87 18.54
CA ILE A 422 28.71 -6.92 17.64
C ILE A 422 29.27 -6.69 16.23
N ILE A 423 29.59 -7.78 15.52
CA ILE A 423 30.17 -7.68 14.17
C ILE A 423 29.29 -6.91 13.19
N THR A 424 27.96 -6.94 13.39
CA THR A 424 26.98 -6.28 12.53
C THR A 424 26.82 -4.78 12.79
N ASN A 425 27.46 -4.24 13.84
CA ASN A 425 27.63 -2.79 14.04
C ASN A 425 28.91 -2.24 13.35
N SER A 426 29.78 -3.12 12.82
CA SER A 426 31.02 -2.71 12.14
C SER A 426 30.76 -2.26 10.70
N ALA A 427 31.13 -1.02 10.38
CA ALA A 427 31.04 -0.48 9.02
C ALA A 427 31.90 -1.28 8.02
N GLN A 428 33.07 -1.78 8.44
CA GLN A 428 33.92 -2.62 7.61
C GLN A 428 33.19 -3.92 7.24
N PHE A 429 32.65 -4.62 8.23
CA PHE A 429 31.94 -5.87 8.00
C PHE A 429 30.72 -5.68 7.09
N ILE A 430 29.91 -4.63 7.34
CA ILE A 430 28.76 -4.30 6.50
C ILE A 430 29.21 -4.03 5.06
N GLY A 431 30.30 -3.29 4.87
CA GLY A 431 30.89 -3.01 3.55
C GLY A 431 31.33 -4.27 2.82
N GLU A 432 32.05 -5.17 3.50
CA GLU A 432 32.50 -6.46 2.96
C GLU A 432 31.32 -7.38 2.57
N MET A 433 30.21 -7.29 3.32
CA MET A 433 29.01 -8.08 3.11
C MET A 433 27.95 -7.37 2.25
N ALA A 434 28.17 -6.14 1.78
CA ALA A 434 27.15 -5.34 1.11
C ALA A 434 26.54 -6.05 -0.11
N ASP A 435 27.35 -6.77 -0.90
CA ASP A 435 26.86 -7.59 -2.02
C ASP A 435 25.98 -8.76 -1.58
N ALA A 436 26.33 -9.40 -0.46
CA ALA A 436 25.58 -10.52 0.11
C ALA A 436 24.27 -10.09 0.79
N LEU A 437 24.20 -8.83 1.24
CA LEU A 437 23.04 -8.23 1.89
C LEU A 437 21.99 -7.69 0.89
N LYS A 438 22.21 -7.86 -0.41
CA LYS A 438 21.31 -7.38 -1.45
C LYS A 438 19.92 -8.01 -1.34
N VAL A 439 18.90 -7.16 -1.30
CA VAL A 439 17.49 -7.59 -1.36
C VAL A 439 16.99 -7.72 -2.80
N PRO A 440 15.95 -8.54 -3.05
CA PRO A 440 15.20 -8.53 -4.31
C PRO A 440 14.70 -7.13 -4.64
N ALA A 441 15.05 -6.65 -5.83
CA ALA A 441 14.60 -5.37 -6.37
C ALA A 441 13.68 -5.64 -7.55
N ASP A 442 12.65 -4.82 -7.74
CA ASP A 442 11.76 -4.91 -8.91
C ASP A 442 12.51 -4.48 -10.19
N GLY A 443 13.10 -5.46 -10.87
CA GLY A 443 13.74 -5.33 -12.17
C GLY A 443 12.80 -5.65 -13.34
N GLY A 444 11.49 -5.79 -13.09
CA GLY A 444 10.46 -5.96 -14.12
C GLY A 444 10.52 -7.27 -14.92
N SER A 445 11.40 -8.22 -14.56
CA SER A 445 11.63 -9.46 -15.32
C SER A 445 11.29 -10.72 -14.53
N ASN A 446 10.77 -11.74 -15.20
CA ASN A 446 10.45 -13.04 -14.59
C ASN A 446 11.70 -13.84 -14.16
N LEU A 447 12.92 -13.36 -14.48
CA LEU A 447 14.20 -13.96 -14.11
C LEU A 447 14.49 -13.85 -12.60
N GLU A 448 13.75 -13.00 -11.87
CA GLU A 448 13.93 -12.80 -10.43
C GLU A 448 13.68 -14.05 -9.59
N LEU A 449 12.78 -14.94 -10.02
CA LEU A 449 12.51 -16.17 -9.27
C LEU A 449 13.74 -17.08 -9.21
N ILE A 450 14.49 -17.19 -10.32
CA ILE A 450 15.69 -18.03 -10.42
C ILE A 450 16.83 -17.44 -9.58
N ARG A 451 16.87 -16.10 -9.45
CA ARG A 451 17.87 -15.40 -8.62
C ARG A 451 17.71 -15.66 -7.13
N ILE A 452 16.51 -16.03 -6.66
CA ILE A 452 16.27 -16.45 -5.27
C ILE A 452 17.17 -17.63 -4.91
N TRP A 453 17.14 -18.70 -5.70
CA TRP A 453 17.89 -19.93 -5.46
C TRP A 453 19.38 -19.84 -5.81
N THR A 454 19.81 -18.74 -6.43
CA THR A 454 21.20 -18.57 -6.89
C THR A 454 21.87 -17.39 -6.19
N ASP A 455 21.61 -16.16 -6.61
CA ASP A 455 22.28 -14.97 -6.11
C ASP A 455 21.94 -14.68 -4.63
N TYR A 456 20.64 -14.63 -4.32
CA TYR A 456 20.17 -14.19 -3.00
C TYR A 456 20.45 -15.22 -1.91
N TRP A 457 20.17 -16.50 -2.17
CA TRP A 457 20.47 -17.56 -1.22
C TRP A 457 21.97 -17.73 -0.97
N LYS A 458 22.82 -17.70 -2.01
CA LYS A 458 24.28 -17.76 -1.82
C LYS A 458 24.80 -16.56 -1.02
N GLY A 459 24.26 -15.37 -1.27
CA GLY A 459 24.54 -14.16 -0.47
C GLY A 459 24.16 -14.35 0.99
N GLN A 460 22.90 -14.72 1.27
CA GLN A 460 22.41 -14.95 2.62
C GLN A 460 23.22 -16.02 3.34
N ARG A 461 23.52 -17.16 2.70
CA ARG A 461 24.35 -18.22 3.27
C ARG A 461 25.74 -17.72 3.63
N ARG A 462 26.42 -16.99 2.72
CA ARG A 462 27.74 -16.40 2.98
C ARG A 462 27.69 -15.43 4.18
N TYR A 463 26.63 -14.63 4.28
CA TYR A 463 26.41 -13.72 5.40
C TYR A 463 26.22 -14.46 6.73
N MET A 464 25.39 -15.50 6.73
CA MET A 464 25.16 -16.35 7.91
C MET A 464 26.42 -17.10 8.35
N GLU A 465 27.18 -17.69 7.42
CA GLU A 465 28.45 -18.38 7.72
C GLU A 465 29.45 -17.43 8.37
N ARG A 466 29.55 -16.19 7.88
CA ARG A 466 30.48 -15.20 8.44
C ARG A 466 30.05 -14.71 9.83
N LYS A 467 28.74 -14.50 10.04
CA LYS A 467 28.18 -14.21 11.37
C LYS A 467 28.43 -15.36 12.33
N GLN A 468 28.18 -16.60 11.91
CA GLN A 468 28.38 -17.78 12.75
C GLN A 468 29.86 -17.96 13.12
N ALA A 469 30.77 -17.74 12.17
CA ALA A 469 32.21 -17.77 12.44
C ALA A 469 32.58 -16.75 13.52
N TRP A 470 32.00 -15.54 13.50
CA TRP A 470 32.18 -14.56 14.57
C TRP A 470 31.52 -14.98 15.88
N PHE A 471 30.29 -15.51 15.86
CA PHE A 471 29.62 -16.04 17.05
C PHE A 471 30.42 -17.15 17.75
N LYS A 472 31.19 -17.95 17.01
CA LYS A 472 32.10 -18.96 17.60
C LYS A 472 33.33 -18.36 18.26
N THR A 473 33.67 -17.10 17.96
CA THR A 473 34.81 -16.40 18.59
C THR A 473 34.43 -15.67 19.88
N ILE A 474 33.14 -15.40 20.10
CA ILE A 474 32.66 -14.83 21.36
C ILE A 474 32.46 -15.93 22.41
N GLY A 475 32.78 -15.64 23.66
CA GLY A 475 32.62 -16.58 24.77
C GLY A 475 31.16 -16.80 25.15
N THR A 476 30.88 -17.82 25.96
CA THR A 476 29.57 -17.97 26.60
C THR A 476 29.41 -16.91 27.67
N HIS A 477 28.29 -16.18 27.64
CA HIS A 477 27.94 -15.17 28.63
C HIS A 477 26.84 -15.69 29.56
N ASP A 478 26.84 -15.23 30.82
CA ASP A 478 25.66 -15.40 31.66
C ASP A 478 24.50 -14.53 31.13
N LEU A 479 23.27 -14.81 31.59
CA LEU A 479 22.09 -14.11 31.10
C LEU A 479 22.14 -12.61 31.38
N GLY A 480 22.68 -12.19 32.53
CA GLY A 480 22.76 -10.77 32.90
C GLY A 480 23.66 -9.99 31.94
N HIS A 481 24.83 -10.55 31.60
CA HIS A 481 25.71 -9.98 30.60
C HIS A 481 25.10 -10.02 29.20
N ALA A 482 24.42 -11.12 28.83
CA ALA A 482 23.76 -11.23 27.54
C ALA A 482 22.69 -10.13 27.36
N MET A 483 21.92 -9.80 28.41
CA MET A 483 20.91 -8.73 28.33
C MET A 483 21.49 -7.36 27.98
N ASN A 484 22.77 -7.09 28.24
CA ASN A 484 23.42 -5.84 27.82
C ASN A 484 23.54 -5.71 26.29
N PHE A 485 23.36 -6.79 25.54
CA PHE A 485 23.30 -6.78 24.08
C PHE A 485 21.93 -6.40 23.53
N ILE A 486 20.90 -6.29 24.36
CA ILE A 486 19.58 -5.78 23.98
C ILE A 486 19.53 -4.29 24.30
N TRP A 487 19.15 -3.49 23.32
CA TRP A 487 18.98 -2.05 23.50
C TRP A 487 17.81 -1.75 24.44
N ASP A 488 18.05 -0.95 25.47
CA ASP A 488 17.06 -0.58 26.49
C ASP A 488 16.36 0.77 26.22
N GLY A 489 16.56 1.34 25.03
CA GLY A 489 16.00 2.65 24.67
C GLY A 489 16.80 3.82 25.24
N ASP A 490 18.06 3.61 25.63
CA ASP A 490 18.84 4.56 26.43
C ASP A 490 18.06 4.98 27.70
N GLY A 491 17.29 4.03 28.26
CA GLY A 491 16.44 4.18 29.45
C GLY A 491 15.16 5.00 29.28
N THR A 492 14.92 5.65 28.13
CA THR A 492 13.79 6.58 27.95
C THR A 492 12.99 6.38 26.67
N ASN A 493 13.56 5.75 25.64
CA ASN A 493 12.92 5.58 24.34
C ASN A 493 11.98 4.36 24.36
N PRO A 494 10.65 4.54 24.23
CA PRO A 494 9.69 3.43 24.24
C PRO A 494 9.82 2.49 23.02
N ASN A 495 10.58 2.89 21.99
CA ASN A 495 10.86 2.08 20.81
C ASN A 495 11.77 0.86 21.10
N ALA A 496 12.34 0.73 22.30
CA ALA A 496 13.22 -0.37 22.68
C ALA A 496 12.58 -1.77 22.57
N ALA A 497 11.26 -1.85 22.79
CA ALA A 497 10.51 -3.08 22.73
C ALA A 497 9.12 -2.82 22.13
N LEU A 498 8.71 -3.67 21.20
CA LEU A 498 7.45 -3.55 20.47
C LEU A 498 6.74 -4.90 20.42
N THR A 499 5.42 -4.87 20.32
CA THR A 499 4.61 -6.06 20.05
C THR A 499 3.87 -5.90 18.72
N VAL A 500 3.99 -6.89 17.86
CA VAL A 500 3.23 -6.96 16.61
C VAL A 500 2.04 -7.89 16.81
N PHE A 501 0.86 -7.43 16.40
CA PHE A 501 -0.35 -8.24 16.29
C PHE A 501 -0.78 -8.33 14.83
N ARG A 502 -0.95 -9.54 14.31
CA ARG A 502 -1.53 -9.78 13.00
C ARG A 502 -3.03 -10.07 13.14
N HIS A 503 -3.82 -9.38 12.33
CA HIS A 503 -5.28 -9.51 12.23
C HIS A 503 -5.64 -10.14 10.89
N PHE A 504 -5.15 -11.36 10.64
CA PHE A 504 -5.26 -12.11 9.38
C PHE A 504 -4.58 -11.43 8.17
N ASP A 505 -5.14 -10.33 7.67
CA ASP A 505 -4.70 -9.59 6.47
C ASP A 505 -4.44 -8.10 6.70
N SER A 506 -4.36 -7.71 7.97
CA SER A 506 -3.83 -6.44 8.47
C SER A 506 -3.00 -6.69 9.73
N GLY A 507 -2.32 -5.67 10.23
CA GLY A 507 -1.56 -5.78 11.49
C GLY A 507 -1.47 -4.44 12.22
N SER A 508 -1.08 -4.51 13.49
CA SER A 508 -0.87 -3.35 14.36
C SER A 508 0.38 -3.54 15.21
N VAL A 509 1.03 -2.44 15.55
CA VAL A 509 2.24 -2.42 16.38
C VAL A 509 1.97 -1.61 17.64
N ALA A 510 2.27 -2.19 18.80
CA ALA A 510 2.13 -1.57 20.11
C ALA A 510 3.50 -1.39 20.77
N TYR A 511 3.64 -0.35 21.59
CA TYR A 511 4.81 -0.15 22.43
C TYR A 511 4.84 -1.14 23.60
N GLY A 512 6.04 -1.64 23.92
CA GLY A 512 6.28 -2.60 24.99
C GLY A 512 5.96 -4.05 24.62
N LEU A 513 6.26 -4.95 25.57
CA LEU A 513 5.97 -6.39 25.49
C LEU A 513 4.54 -6.64 26.00
N VAL A 514 3.55 -6.40 25.14
CA VAL A 514 2.12 -6.44 25.45
C VAL A 514 1.54 -7.82 25.16
N GLY A 515 0.56 -8.25 25.96
CA GLY A 515 -0.17 -9.51 25.76
C GLY A 515 0.44 -10.70 26.54
N LYS A 516 0.09 -11.92 26.12
CA LYS A 516 0.72 -13.15 26.65
C LYS A 516 2.11 -13.33 26.04
N ASN A 517 2.93 -14.21 26.62
CA ASN A 517 4.20 -14.61 26.02
C ASN A 517 3.92 -15.23 24.64
N PRO A 518 4.46 -14.65 23.55
CA PRO A 518 4.33 -15.21 22.22
C PRO A 518 5.20 -16.45 22.05
N ASP A 519 4.91 -17.24 21.02
CA ASP A 519 5.73 -18.41 20.67
C ASP A 519 7.12 -18.00 20.17
N THR A 520 7.21 -16.85 19.48
CA THR A 520 8.45 -16.31 18.91
C THR A 520 8.69 -14.84 19.30
N ALA A 521 9.94 -14.41 19.22
CA ALA A 521 10.35 -13.02 19.31
C ALA A 521 11.49 -12.76 18.35
N TRP A 522 11.63 -11.51 17.90
CA TRP A 522 12.68 -11.08 17.00
C TRP A 522 13.63 -10.14 17.74
N VAL A 523 14.92 -10.39 17.64
CA VAL A 523 15.96 -9.41 17.98
C VAL A 523 16.57 -8.92 16.68
N ILE A 524 16.48 -7.62 16.42
CA ILE A 524 16.85 -7.01 15.13
C ILE A 524 18.15 -6.23 15.27
N ASP A 525 19.11 -6.46 14.39
CA ASP A 525 20.32 -5.65 14.25
C ASP A 525 20.21 -4.65 13.08
N TYR A 526 21.24 -3.82 12.89
CA TYR A 526 21.21 -2.80 11.83
C TYR A 526 21.00 -3.38 10.42
N PRO A 527 21.78 -4.36 9.93
CA PRO A 527 21.58 -4.89 8.59
C PRO A 527 20.24 -5.60 8.39
N LEU A 528 19.70 -6.25 9.41
CA LEU A 528 18.36 -6.84 9.33
C LEU A 528 17.29 -5.74 9.24
N PHE A 529 17.36 -4.71 10.07
CA PHE A 529 16.38 -3.63 10.10
C PHE A 529 16.29 -2.90 8.74
N GLU A 530 17.44 -2.51 8.20
CA GLU A 530 17.52 -1.81 6.91
C GLU A 530 17.01 -2.70 5.76
N ARG A 531 17.35 -4.00 5.75
CA ARG A 531 16.86 -4.94 4.71
C ARG A 531 15.34 -5.11 4.76
N ILE A 532 14.74 -5.20 5.95
CA ILE A 532 13.28 -5.30 6.09
C ILE A 532 12.61 -4.05 5.48
N HIS A 533 13.12 -2.85 5.80
CA HIS A 533 12.60 -1.60 5.24
C HIS A 533 12.71 -1.56 3.70
N TYR A 534 13.87 -1.91 3.13
CA TYR A 534 14.04 -1.90 1.68
C TYR A 534 13.24 -2.98 0.97
N LEU A 535 13.05 -4.15 1.59
CA LEU A 535 12.28 -5.23 1.00
C LEU A 535 10.77 -4.92 0.99
N LEU A 536 10.23 -4.45 2.12
CA LEU A 536 8.78 -4.36 2.34
C LEU A 536 8.20 -2.97 2.17
N VAL A 537 9.04 -1.92 2.20
CA VAL A 537 8.58 -0.52 2.14
C VAL A 537 9.16 0.19 0.92
N ALA A 538 10.47 0.46 0.90
CA ALA A 538 11.08 1.27 -0.16
C ALA A 538 11.10 0.54 -1.52
N GLY A 539 11.37 -0.77 -1.53
CA GLY A 539 11.45 -1.59 -2.75
C GLY A 539 10.19 -2.36 -3.10
N PHE A 540 9.12 -2.27 -2.29
CA PHE A 540 7.91 -3.04 -2.55
C PHE A 540 7.03 -2.38 -3.60
N ASN A 541 7.08 -2.88 -4.85
CA ASN A 541 6.17 -2.44 -5.90
C ASN A 541 4.82 -3.19 -5.85
N VAL A 542 3.77 -2.51 -5.35
CA VAL A 542 2.39 -3.04 -5.35
C VAL A 542 1.87 -3.30 -6.77
N PHE A 543 2.33 -2.52 -7.75
CA PHE A 543 1.97 -2.66 -9.17
C PHE A 543 2.85 -3.69 -9.90
N GLY A 544 3.83 -4.28 -9.21
CA GLY A 544 4.78 -5.25 -9.75
C GLY A 544 4.14 -6.58 -10.14
N ASN A 545 4.94 -7.43 -10.78
CA ASN A 545 4.52 -8.76 -11.23
C ASN A 545 4.53 -9.79 -10.08
N ILE A 546 4.13 -11.02 -10.40
CA ILE A 546 4.14 -12.15 -9.48
C ILE A 546 5.56 -12.53 -9.03
N SER A 547 6.58 -12.39 -9.90
CA SER A 547 7.95 -12.77 -9.53
C SER A 547 8.51 -11.89 -8.44
N HIS A 548 8.32 -10.57 -8.55
CA HIS A 548 8.68 -9.60 -7.51
C HIS A 548 8.03 -9.99 -6.18
N ARG A 549 6.70 -10.15 -6.15
CA ARG A 549 5.96 -10.46 -4.92
C ARG A 549 6.34 -11.80 -4.29
N LEU A 550 6.59 -12.84 -5.10
CA LEU A 550 7.05 -14.13 -4.58
C LEU A 550 8.49 -14.04 -4.06
N SER A 551 9.37 -13.30 -4.75
CA SER A 551 10.74 -13.09 -4.29
C SER A 551 10.80 -12.33 -2.97
N THR A 552 9.97 -11.28 -2.81
CA THR A 552 9.77 -10.58 -1.54
C THR A 552 9.29 -11.55 -0.47
N ARG A 553 8.29 -12.39 -0.78
CA ARG A 553 7.71 -13.36 0.16
C ARG A 553 8.73 -14.38 0.67
N VAL A 554 9.58 -14.92 -0.20
CA VAL A 554 10.62 -15.88 0.19
C VAL A 554 11.74 -15.19 0.97
N TYR A 555 12.19 -14.03 0.50
CA TYR A 555 13.27 -13.31 1.17
C TYR A 555 12.83 -12.81 2.56
N MET A 556 11.54 -12.51 2.74
CA MET A 556 11.00 -12.15 4.06
C MET A 556 11.07 -13.31 5.05
N ASP A 557 10.93 -14.58 4.62
CA ASP A 557 11.17 -15.70 5.53
C ASP A 557 12.61 -15.72 6.03
N PHE A 558 13.60 -15.44 5.16
CA PHE A 558 15.00 -15.38 5.59
C PHE A 558 15.23 -14.28 6.64
N LEU A 559 14.61 -13.11 6.45
CA LEU A 559 14.73 -11.99 7.39
C LEU A 559 14.03 -12.29 8.73
N ARG A 560 12.84 -12.90 8.69
CA ARG A 560 12.14 -13.37 9.89
C ARG A 560 12.98 -14.40 10.65
N MET A 561 13.42 -15.45 9.96
CA MET A 561 14.26 -16.51 10.52
C MET A 561 15.49 -15.93 11.19
N GLU A 562 16.14 -14.95 10.56
CA GLU A 562 17.31 -14.29 11.13
C GLU A 562 17.00 -13.55 12.45
N GLY A 563 15.86 -12.87 12.55
CA GLY A 563 15.43 -12.21 13.79
C GLY A 563 15.06 -13.19 14.90
N GLU A 564 14.40 -14.30 14.55
CA GLU A 564 14.05 -15.38 15.49
C GLU A 564 15.29 -16.13 15.98
N ASP A 565 16.22 -16.43 15.09
CA ASP A 565 17.52 -17.04 15.42
C ASP A 565 18.31 -16.12 16.36
N TYR A 566 18.30 -14.81 16.14
CA TYR A 566 18.92 -13.88 17.09
C TYR A 566 18.30 -13.94 18.47
N PHE A 567 16.97 -14.09 18.58
CA PHE A 567 16.34 -14.29 19.88
C PHE A 567 16.77 -15.61 20.55
N LEU A 568 16.87 -16.70 19.79
CA LEU A 568 17.37 -17.99 20.29
C LEU A 568 18.80 -17.88 20.85
N ALA A 569 19.63 -16.97 20.33
CA ALA A 569 20.99 -16.75 20.85
C ALA A 569 21.01 -16.30 22.33
N PHE A 570 19.92 -15.71 22.83
CA PHE A 570 19.76 -15.32 24.25
C PHE A 570 19.20 -16.45 25.13
N LEU A 571 18.84 -17.60 24.55
CA LEU A 571 18.39 -18.78 25.28
C LEU A 571 19.53 -19.76 25.57
N PRO A 572 19.37 -20.67 26.56
CA PRO A 572 20.36 -21.71 26.84
C PRO A 572 20.68 -22.55 25.61
N ALA A 573 21.97 -22.68 25.28
CA ALA A 573 22.45 -23.35 24.06
C ALA A 573 21.84 -24.76 23.86
N ASN A 574 21.77 -25.57 24.93
CA ASN A 574 21.21 -26.92 24.86
C ASN A 574 19.68 -27.00 24.63
N ARG A 575 18.99 -25.87 24.53
CA ARG A 575 17.53 -25.80 24.29
C ARG A 575 17.17 -25.16 22.96
N ARG A 576 18.10 -24.43 22.32
CA ARG A 576 17.80 -23.60 21.14
C ARG A 576 17.27 -24.42 19.99
N LYS A 577 17.97 -25.48 19.59
CA LYS A 577 17.50 -26.37 18.52
C LYS A 577 16.11 -26.95 18.79
N ALA A 578 15.88 -27.49 19.98
CA ALA A 578 14.59 -28.08 20.33
C ALA A 578 13.43 -27.07 20.26
N ILE A 579 13.67 -25.80 20.64
CA ILE A 579 12.67 -24.72 20.54
C ILE A 579 12.48 -24.31 19.08
N ARG A 580 13.57 -24.11 18.33
CA ARG A 580 13.53 -23.74 16.92
C ARG A 580 12.72 -24.75 16.12
N ASP A 581 12.99 -26.04 16.32
CA ASP A 581 12.30 -27.13 15.61
C ASP A 581 10.78 -27.14 15.87
N THR A 582 10.27 -26.48 16.92
CA THR A 582 8.80 -26.32 17.11
C THR A 582 8.19 -25.18 16.29
N TRP A 583 8.98 -24.18 15.88
CA TRP A 583 8.50 -23.03 15.11
C TRP A 583 8.41 -23.30 13.60
N TYR A 584 9.23 -24.24 13.12
CA TYR A 584 9.31 -24.67 11.73
C TYR A 584 8.70 -26.07 11.64
N VAL A 585 7.35 -26.10 11.66
CA VAL A 585 6.51 -27.28 11.42
C VAL A 585 5.55 -27.01 10.25
N GLY A 586 5.18 -28.05 9.48
CA GLY A 586 4.14 -27.98 8.45
C GLY A 586 4.61 -27.27 7.17
N GLN A 587 3.94 -26.17 6.77
CA GLN A 587 4.30 -25.46 5.53
C GLN A 587 5.66 -24.75 5.59
N ARG A 588 6.22 -24.59 6.79
CA ARG A 588 7.53 -23.95 6.99
C ARG A 588 8.71 -24.93 6.86
N ASP A 589 8.45 -26.23 6.97
CA ASP A 589 9.48 -27.30 6.89
C ASP A 589 10.17 -27.29 5.54
N THR A 590 9.36 -27.09 4.48
CA THR A 590 9.82 -27.04 3.10
C THR A 590 10.84 -25.92 2.86
N ILE A 591 10.80 -24.83 3.64
CA ILE A 591 11.74 -23.71 3.48
C ILE A 591 13.10 -24.07 4.06
N ASP A 592 13.12 -24.67 5.25
CA ASP A 592 14.35 -25.18 5.87
C ASP A 592 15.01 -26.27 5.00
N GLU A 593 14.20 -27.13 4.36
CA GLU A 593 14.69 -28.14 3.40
C GLU A 593 15.31 -27.51 2.13
N LEU A 594 14.68 -26.48 1.57
CA LEU A 594 15.14 -25.82 0.36
C LEU A 594 16.33 -24.88 0.60
N PHE A 595 16.46 -24.35 1.82
CA PHE A 595 17.40 -23.30 2.18
C PHE A 595 18.07 -23.61 3.53
N SER A 596 18.85 -24.68 3.58
CA SER A 596 19.54 -25.13 4.79
C SER A 596 20.60 -24.11 5.26
N ALA A 597 20.34 -23.44 6.39
CA ALA A 597 21.30 -22.57 7.03
C ALA A 597 22.30 -23.35 7.93
N PRO A 598 23.48 -22.79 8.21
CA PRO A 598 24.38 -23.36 9.22
C PRO A 598 23.74 -23.34 10.62
N GLN A 599 23.49 -24.53 11.20
CA GLN A 599 22.80 -24.69 12.49
C GLN A 599 23.72 -25.07 13.65
N GLU A 600 25.04 -25.18 13.46
CA GLU A 600 25.96 -25.71 14.49
C GLU A 600 26.04 -24.87 15.80
N TRP A 601 25.40 -23.70 15.85
CA TRP A 601 25.36 -22.82 17.01
C TRP A 601 24.04 -22.93 17.83
N LEU A 602 23.03 -23.61 17.26
CA LEU A 602 21.74 -23.98 17.88
C LEU A 602 21.88 -25.26 18.68
#